data_AF-A0AAU0F273-F1
#
_entry.id   AF-A0AAU0F273-F1
#
_cell.length_a   1.000
_cell.length_b   1.000
_cell.length_c   1.000
_cell.angle_alpha   90.00
_cell.angle_beta   90.00
_cell.angle_gamma   90.00
#
_symmetry.space_group_name_H-M   'P 1'
#
loop_
_entity.id
_entity.type
_entity.pdbx_description
1 polymer ?
#
loop_
_entity_poly.entity_id
_entity_poly.type
_entity_poly.pdbx_seq_one_letter_code
_entity_poly.pdbx_strand_id
1 'polypeptide(L)' 'MSVSKKFFKKATDRNRIKRLLREVYRLNKSAFVEKFGETSVSMLFWTSKELPHHYQEVEKDFLKLIKGERN' A
#
# COMPACT_ATOMS: atom_id res chain seq x y z
N MET A 1 -2.87 6.52 -5.01
CA MET A 1 -3.02 5.07 -4.73
C MET A 1 -4.14 4.49 -5.55
N SER A 2 -3.89 3.37 -6.23
CA SER A 2 -4.84 2.72 -7.14
C SER A 2 -5.22 1.32 -6.65
N VAL A 3 -6.45 0.91 -6.94
CA VAL A 3 -7.02 -0.40 -6.57
C VAL A 3 -7.85 -0.91 -7.75
N SER A 4 -7.68 -2.19 -8.09
CA SER A 4 -8.34 -2.81 -9.24
C SER A 4 -9.87 -2.77 -9.14
N LYS A 5 -10.52 -2.10 -10.10
CA LYS A 5 -11.99 -2.19 -10.31
C LYS A 5 -12.41 -3.56 -10.88
N LYS A 6 -11.46 -4.33 -11.44
CA LYS A 6 -11.73 -5.68 -11.94
C LYS A 6 -11.99 -6.64 -10.78
N PHE A 7 -11.17 -6.59 -9.73
CA PHE A 7 -11.26 -7.49 -8.57
C PHE A 7 -12.17 -6.97 -7.47
N PHE A 8 -12.18 -5.66 -7.21
CA PHE A 8 -12.96 -5.06 -6.11
C PHE A 8 -14.12 -4.23 -6.67
N LYS A 9 -15.27 -4.86 -6.91
CA LYS A 9 -16.45 -4.23 -7.51
C LYS A 9 -17.14 -3.22 -6.59
N LYS A 10 -17.15 -3.48 -5.27
CA LYS A 10 -17.75 -2.57 -4.29
C LYS A 10 -16.84 -1.38 -4.02
N ALA A 11 -17.43 -0.18 -3.98
CA ALA A 11 -16.69 1.05 -3.69
C ALA A 11 -16.15 1.07 -2.25
N THR A 12 -16.91 0.52 -1.32
CA THR A 12 -16.52 0.37 0.10
C THR A 12 -15.22 -0.40 0.26
N ASP A 13 -15.06 -1.51 -0.46
CA ASP A 13 -13.87 -2.37 -0.40
C ASP A 13 -12.64 -1.64 -0.94
N ARG A 14 -12.79 -1.01 -2.12
CA ARG A 14 -11.72 -0.17 -2.69
C ARG A 14 -11.32 0.97 -1.76
N ASN A 15 -12.30 1.62 -1.12
CA ASN A 15 -12.05 2.71 -0.18
C ASN A 15 -11.35 2.22 1.08
N ARG A 16 -11.71 1.03 1.59
CA ARG A 16 -11.01 0.37 2.70
C ARG A 16 -9.56 0.07 2.35
N ILE A 17 -9.28 -0.56 1.20
CA ILE A 17 -7.90 -0.81 0.73
C ILE A 17 -7.12 0.50 0.61
N LYS A 18 -7.68 1.52 -0.04
CA LYS A 18 -7.02 2.84 -0.17
C LYS A 18 -6.76 3.52 1.18
N ARG A 19 -7.65 3.33 2.17
CA ARG A 19 -7.42 3.83 3.54
C ARG A 19 -6.23 3.11 4.19
N LEU A 20 -6.17 1.79 4.10
CA LEU A 20 -5.05 1.01 4.63
C LEU A 20 -3.73 1.39 3.97
N LEU A 21 -3.68 1.52 2.64
CA LEU A 21 -2.48 1.95 1.93
C LEU A 21 -2.00 3.35 2.37
N ARG A 22 -2.93 4.30 2.58
CA ARG A 22 -2.59 5.64 3.11
C ARG A 22 -2.03 5.57 4.51
N GLU A 23 -2.63 4.74 5.35
CA GLU A 23 -2.23 4.63 6.73
C GLU A 23 -0.85 3.99 6.88
N VAL A 24 -0.59 2.93 6.11
CA VAL A 24 0.74 2.29 6.08
C VAL A 24 1.82 3.27 5.63
N TYR A 25 1.57 4.04 4.56
CA TYR A 25 2.50 5.08 4.14
C TYR A 25 2.70 6.15 5.23
N ARG A 26 1.62 6.62 5.88
CA ARG A 26 1.69 7.65 6.93
C ARG A 26 2.54 7.19 8.11
N LEU A 27 2.31 5.98 8.61
CA LEU A 27 3.01 5.40 9.75
C LEU A 27 4.47 5.05 9.43
N ASN A 28 4.77 4.68 8.19
CA ASN A 28 6.10 4.28 7.74
C ASN A 28 6.79 5.36 6.87
N LYS A 29 6.32 6.61 6.93
CA LYS A 29 6.83 7.70 6.07
C LYS A 29 8.32 7.94 6.25
N SER A 30 8.82 7.86 7.48
CA SER A 30 10.25 8.04 7.77
C SER A 30 11.11 7.04 7.01
N ALA A 31 10.80 5.74 7.10
CA ALA A 31 11.51 4.68 6.39
C ALA A 31 11.41 4.83 4.87
N PHE A 32 10.25 5.28 4.38
CA PHE A 32 10.08 5.57 2.96
C PHE A 32 10.98 6.73 2.50
N VAL A 33 10.98 7.86 3.22
CA VAL A 33 11.78 9.04 2.89
C VAL A 33 13.28 8.76 3.01
N GLU A 34 13.70 7.98 4.00
CA GLU A 34 15.09 7.55 4.15
C GLU A 34 15.57 6.75 2.91
N LYS A 35 14.70 5.89 2.37
CA LYS A 35 15.04 5.05 1.22
C LYS A 35 14.96 5.77 -0.12
N PHE A 36 13.92 6.59 -0.33
CA PHE A 36 13.59 7.15 -1.63
C PHE A 36 13.79 8.68 -1.72
N GLY A 37 14.08 9.35 -0.61
CA GLY A 37 14.23 10.81 -0.54
C GLY A 37 12.91 11.56 -0.35
N GLU A 38 13.01 12.81 0.11
CA GLU A 38 11.87 13.62 0.55
C GLU A 38 11.02 14.17 -0.61
N THR A 39 11.64 14.40 -1.77
CA THR A 39 10.98 14.90 -2.98
C THR A 39 10.44 13.81 -3.89
N SER A 40 10.44 12.55 -3.42
CA SER A 40 9.99 11.42 -4.22
C SER A 40 8.48 11.42 -4.44
N VAL A 41 8.08 11.40 -5.71
CA VAL A 41 6.70 11.15 -6.13
C VAL A 41 6.51 9.66 -6.34
N SER A 42 5.53 9.05 -5.68
CA SER A 42 5.29 7.61 -5.76
C SER A 42 3.82 7.25 -5.87
N MET A 43 3.54 6.18 -6.63
CA MET A 43 2.19 5.65 -6.80
C MET A 43 2.12 4.21 -6.28
N LEU A 44 1.31 4.00 -5.22
CA LEU A 44 1.04 2.66 -4.70
C LEU A 44 -0.16 2.01 -5.40
N PHE A 45 -0.01 0.73 -5.73
CA PHE A 45 -1.03 -0.12 -6.35
C PHE A 45 -1.29 -1.34 -5.47
N TRP A 46 -2.56 -1.65 -5.20
CA TRP A 46 -2.94 -2.95 -4.66
C TRP A 46 -3.16 -3.93 -5.80
N THR A 47 -2.29 -4.94 -5.92
CA THR A 47 -2.26 -5.91 -7.02
C THR A 47 -2.92 -7.25 -6.69
N SER A 48 -3.03 -7.60 -5.40
CA SER A 48 -3.71 -8.83 -4.97
C SER A 48 -5.21 -8.81 -5.32
N LYS A 49 -5.76 -10.00 -5.59
CA LYS A 49 -7.21 -10.21 -5.76
C LYS A 49 -7.93 -10.34 -4.42
N GLU A 50 -7.19 -10.51 -3.33
CA GLU A 50 -7.72 -10.73 -2.00
C GLU A 50 -7.87 -9.41 -1.24
N LEU A 51 -8.90 -9.34 -0.39
CA LEU A 51 -9.10 -8.22 0.51
C LEU A 51 -8.16 -8.41 1.70
N PRO A 52 -7.34 -7.41 2.08
CA PRO A 52 -6.51 -7.52 3.27
C PRO A 52 -7.42 -7.55 4.50
N HIS A 53 -7.30 -8.53 5.38
CA HIS A 53 -8.19 -8.62 6.56
C HIS A 53 -7.71 -7.68 7.66
N HIS A 54 -6.39 -7.57 7.81
CA HIS A 54 -5.76 -6.74 8.83
C HIS A 54 -4.78 -5.72 8.23
N TYR A 55 -4.49 -4.66 8.99
CA TYR A 55 -3.52 -3.63 8.59
C TYR A 55 -2.12 -4.22 8.39
N GLN A 56 -1.73 -5.17 9.25
CA GLN A 56 -0.44 -5.82 9.29
C GLN A 56 -0.07 -6.53 7.97
N GLU A 57 -1.07 -7.02 7.23
CA GLU A 57 -0.85 -7.63 5.91
C GLU A 57 -0.32 -6.57 4.92
N VAL A 58 -0.96 -5.40 4.90
CA VAL A 58 -0.59 -4.29 4.01
C VAL A 58 0.75 -3.68 4.44
N GLU A 59 0.99 -3.58 5.74
CA GLU A 59 2.27 -3.10 6.28
C GLU A 59 3.43 -4.03 5.93
N LYS A 60 3.25 -5.34 6.09
CA LYS A 60 4.26 -6.33 5.73
C LYS A 60 4.68 -6.19 4.27
N ASP A 61 3.72 -6.09 3.36
CA ASP A 61 4.02 -5.95 1.92
C ASP A 61 4.68 -4.60 1.58
N PHE A 62 4.26 -3.53 2.25
CA PHE A 62 4.87 -2.21 2.09
C PHE A 62 6.33 -2.18 2.58
N LEU A 63 6.62 -2.79 3.73
CA LEU A 63 7.98 -2.87 4.26
C LEU A 63 8.89 -3.71 3.37
N LYS A 64 8.40 -4.82 2.81
CA LYS A 64 9.13 -5.58 1.78
C LYS A 64 9.47 -4.73 0.56
N LEU A 65 8.50 -3.93 0.10
CA LEU A 65 8.69 -3.00 -1.02
C LEU A 65 9.77 -1.95 -0.72
N ILE A 66 9.79 -1.37 0.48
CA ILE A 66 10.84 -0.42 0.90
C ILE A 66 12.21 -1.10 0.93
N LYS A 67 12.27 -2.33 1.45
CA LYS A 67 13.52 -3.12 1.51
C LYS A 67 14.05 -3.54 0.14
N GLY A 68 13.21 -3.47 -0.91
CA GLY A 68 13.57 -3.89 -2.26
C GLY A 68 13.52 -5.41 -2.44
N GLU A 69 12.85 -6.13 -1.52
CA GLU A 69 12.63 -7.57 -1.64
C GLU A 69 11.61 -7.82 -2.77
N ARG A 70 12.04 -8.45 -3.86
CA ARG A 70 11.13 -8.91 -4.92
C ARG A 70 10.43 -10.19 -4.46
N ASN A 71 9.12 -10.27 -4.74
CA ASN A 71 8.35 -11.52 -4.65
C ASN A 71 8.79 -12.52 -5.71
#